data_AF-A0A1J5THM6-F1
#
_entry.id   AF-A0A1J5THM6-F1
#
_cell.length_a   1.000
_cell.length_b   1.000
_cell.length_c   1.000
_cell.angle_alpha   90.00
_cell.angle_beta   90.00
_cell.angle_gamma   90.00
#
_symmetry.space_group_name_H-M   'P 1'
#
loop_
_entity.id
_entity.type
_entity.pdbx_description
1 polymer ?
#
loop_
_entity_poly.entity_id
_entity_poly.type
_entity_poly.pdbx_seq_one_letter_code
_entity_poly.pdbx_strand_id
1 'polypeptide(L)'
;MSSNAPASSAPVSNFIRTIIDGDLASGKHRSIATRFPPEPNGYLHVGHAKSICLNFGLAQDYHGLCNLRFDDTNPEKESEEYAQSIQDDVRWLGFQWNGEVRWASDYFDALYGFAVELINKGLAYVDDLTPEQMREYRGTLTQPGKNSPNRDRGAKENLDLFTRMRNGEFPDGAMVLRAKIDMASPNINMRDPVIYRIKRAHHIRTGDKWCIYPMYDYTHCISDALEGITHSICTLEFEDHRPLYDWVLDNITIACHPRQYEFSRLELHYTITSKRKLLQLVTEKHVSGWDDPRMPTISGMRRRGYTPEGIREFAKRIGVSKSENSVDMAVMEGAIREDLELRAPRVVAVINPLKVTITNAEGAQAREADFHPNMPELGKRLVPFGKELFIEADDFAEVPPPGWKRLVLGGEIRLRHSYVMRCDEAVKDSTGKVIELRCSIDHDTLGKNPEGRKVKGVIHFLSAGHALPAEIRLYDRLFTVPEPDGDKEVDFCTYLNPASLTVVQGWVESAVHDAAPETRYQFERLGYFCTDRRDHQPGGKLVFNRTVTLRDSWAKEQA
;
A
#
# COMPACT_ATOMS: atom_id res chain seq x y z
N MET A 1 34.72 -10.70 15.83
CA MET A 1 34.01 -9.47 15.46
C MET A 1 34.13 -9.29 13.96
N SER A 2 33.15 -9.77 13.20
CA SER A 2 33.03 -9.47 11.78
C SER A 2 31.63 -8.91 11.59
N SER A 3 31.55 -7.59 11.45
CA SER A 3 30.32 -6.88 11.14
C SER A 3 29.90 -7.22 9.71
N ASN A 4 28.97 -8.15 9.54
CA ASN A 4 28.19 -8.25 8.32
C ASN A 4 27.17 -7.11 8.31
N ALA A 5 27.64 -5.89 7.99
CA ALA A 5 26.74 -4.89 7.44
C ALA A 5 26.29 -5.43 6.07
N PRO A 6 24.98 -5.52 5.79
CA PRO A 6 24.53 -5.87 4.45
C PRO A 6 25.10 -4.84 3.48
N ALA A 7 25.79 -5.32 2.44
CA ALA A 7 26.29 -4.47 1.37
C ALA A 7 25.12 -3.64 0.84
N SER A 8 25.25 -2.31 0.90
CA SER A 8 24.34 -1.40 0.23
C SER A 8 24.34 -1.77 -1.26
N SER A 9 23.27 -2.41 -1.72
CA SER A 9 23.09 -2.66 -3.14
C SER A 9 22.99 -1.30 -3.83
N ALA A 10 23.81 -1.05 -4.86
CA ALA A 10 23.74 0.19 -5.63
C ALA A 10 22.29 0.51 -6.02
N PRO A 11 21.86 1.79 -5.98
CA PRO A 11 20.50 2.16 -6.37
C PRO A 11 20.19 1.70 -7.79
N VAL A 12 18.97 1.18 -8.02
CA VAL A 12 18.55 0.79 -9.36
C VAL A 12 18.42 2.06 -10.21
N SER A 13 19.21 2.13 -11.27
CA SER A 13 19.22 3.27 -12.19
C SER A 13 17.89 3.40 -12.94
N ASN A 14 17.42 4.62 -13.14
CA ASN A 14 16.23 4.96 -13.92
C ASN A 14 16.41 6.32 -14.60
N PHE A 15 15.51 6.68 -15.53
CA PHE A 15 15.68 7.90 -16.33
C PHE A 15 15.66 9.20 -15.49
N ILE A 16 14.94 9.24 -14.36
CA ILE A 16 14.92 10.40 -13.45
C ILE A 16 16.27 10.54 -12.76
N ARG A 17 16.91 9.43 -12.34
CA ARG A 17 18.27 9.45 -11.80
C ARG A 17 19.27 9.96 -12.82
N THR A 18 19.18 9.51 -14.08
CA THR A 18 20.03 10.01 -15.17
C THR A 18 19.90 11.52 -15.36
N ILE A 19 18.68 12.06 -15.26
CA ILE A 19 18.43 13.51 -15.32
C ILE A 19 19.08 14.23 -14.13
N ILE A 20 18.86 13.72 -12.92
CA ILE A 20 19.47 14.28 -11.70
C ILE A 20 21.00 14.27 -11.80
N ASP A 21 21.60 13.16 -12.22
CA ASP A 21 23.05 13.02 -12.40
C ASP A 21 23.58 14.06 -13.39
N GLY A 22 22.88 14.27 -14.51
CA GLY A 22 23.23 15.29 -15.50
C GLY A 22 23.09 16.73 -14.98
N ASP A 23 22.05 17.02 -14.21
CA ASP A 23 21.80 18.33 -13.61
C ASP A 23 22.82 18.67 -12.52
N LEU A 24 23.24 17.68 -11.72
CA LEU A 24 24.31 17.83 -10.73
C LEU A 24 25.68 17.98 -11.41
N ALA A 25 25.98 17.17 -12.42
CA ALA A 25 27.26 17.21 -13.13
C ALA A 25 27.46 18.53 -13.91
N SER A 26 26.39 19.08 -14.49
CA SER A 26 26.42 20.38 -15.18
C SER A 26 26.45 21.58 -14.22
N GLY A 27 26.22 21.37 -12.93
CA GLY A 27 26.12 22.43 -11.93
C GLY A 27 24.81 23.23 -11.99
N LYS A 28 23.82 22.77 -12.76
CA LYS A 28 22.47 23.37 -12.79
C LYS A 28 21.82 23.36 -11.40
N HIS A 29 22.05 22.29 -10.64
CA HIS A 29 21.67 22.18 -9.23
C HIS A 29 22.89 21.78 -8.39
N ARG A 30 23.01 22.34 -7.18
CA ARG A 30 24.03 21.93 -6.19
C ARG A 30 23.56 20.77 -5.30
N SER A 31 22.24 20.64 -5.15
CA SER A 31 21.56 19.61 -4.37
C SER A 31 20.16 19.42 -4.96
N ILE A 32 19.55 18.26 -4.73
CA ILE A 32 18.17 18.02 -5.15
C ILE A 32 17.16 18.32 -4.03
N ALA A 33 15.98 18.75 -4.44
CA ALA A 33 14.78 18.87 -3.64
C ALA A 33 13.59 18.28 -4.42
N THR A 34 12.91 17.32 -3.79
CA THR A 34 11.69 16.64 -4.27
C THR A 34 10.54 16.86 -3.28
N ARG A 35 9.34 16.38 -3.61
CA ARG A 35 8.18 16.39 -2.71
C ARG A 35 7.22 15.26 -2.99
N PHE A 36 6.53 14.81 -1.96
CA PHE A 36 5.32 14.00 -2.07
C PHE A 36 4.10 14.89 -1.76
N PRO A 37 3.25 15.22 -2.77
CA PRO A 37 2.17 16.20 -2.60
C PRO A 37 0.76 15.57 -2.63
N PRO A 38 0.35 14.69 -1.71
CA PRO A 38 -0.98 14.09 -1.75
C PRO A 38 -2.08 15.09 -1.37
N GLU A 39 -3.24 14.99 -2.03
CA GLU A 39 -4.48 15.59 -1.52
C GLU A 39 -4.98 14.82 -0.28
N PRO A 40 -5.32 15.49 0.84
CA PRO A 40 -5.80 14.83 2.06
C PRO A 40 -7.29 14.47 1.98
N ASN A 41 -7.70 13.73 0.94
CA ASN A 41 -9.09 13.34 0.67
C ASN A 41 -9.34 11.82 0.63
N GLY A 42 -8.36 11.03 1.07
CA GLY A 42 -8.46 9.60 1.17
C GLY A 42 -7.16 8.97 1.65
N TYR A 43 -7.24 7.71 2.07
CA TYR A 43 -6.09 6.93 2.52
C TYR A 43 -5.10 6.66 1.37
N LEU A 44 -3.81 6.56 1.70
CA LEU A 44 -2.79 6.16 0.73
C LEU A 44 -2.96 4.69 0.37
N HIS A 45 -2.51 4.33 -0.82
CA HIS A 45 -2.59 2.98 -1.38
C HIS A 45 -1.27 2.59 -2.05
N VAL A 46 -1.16 1.35 -2.53
CA VAL A 46 0.07 0.81 -3.12
C VAL A 46 0.66 1.70 -4.24
N GLY A 47 -0.18 2.32 -5.08
CA GLY A 47 0.28 3.31 -6.06
C GLY A 47 0.98 4.54 -5.44
N HIS A 48 0.50 5.03 -4.28
CA HIS A 48 1.17 6.09 -3.54
C HIS A 48 2.49 5.61 -2.93
N ALA A 49 2.57 4.35 -2.48
CA ALA A 49 3.82 3.78 -1.98
C ALA A 49 4.95 3.83 -3.03
N LYS A 50 4.64 3.60 -4.33
CA LYS A 50 5.60 3.82 -5.44
C LYS A 50 6.11 5.26 -5.49
N SER A 51 5.20 6.24 -5.44
CA SER A 51 5.55 7.67 -5.48
C SER A 51 6.36 8.10 -4.26
N ILE A 52 6.02 7.60 -3.07
CA ILE A 52 6.75 7.84 -1.81
C ILE A 52 8.16 7.27 -1.91
N CYS A 53 8.30 5.99 -2.26
CA CYS A 53 9.61 5.36 -2.40
C CYS A 53 10.48 6.06 -3.45
N LEU A 54 9.89 6.58 -4.53
CA LEU A 54 10.60 7.35 -5.54
C LEU A 54 11.07 8.71 -5.00
N ASN A 55 10.15 9.56 -4.51
CA ASN A 55 10.49 10.93 -4.13
C ASN A 55 11.42 10.98 -2.92
N PHE A 56 11.10 10.22 -1.87
CA PHE A 56 11.92 10.18 -0.65
C PHE A 56 13.20 9.37 -0.86
N GLY A 57 13.14 8.27 -1.63
CA GLY A 57 14.32 7.47 -1.94
C GLY A 57 15.36 8.25 -2.76
N LEU A 58 14.92 9.06 -3.74
CA LEU A 58 15.82 9.97 -4.46
C LEU A 58 16.48 10.97 -3.51
N ALA A 59 15.71 11.62 -2.63
CA ALA A 59 16.30 12.55 -1.67
C ALA A 59 17.32 11.87 -0.73
N GLN A 60 17.06 10.64 -0.28
CA GLN A 60 18.00 9.88 0.54
C GLN A 60 19.29 9.53 -0.22
N ASP A 61 19.16 9.01 -1.44
CA ASP A 61 20.30 8.54 -2.24
C ASP A 61 21.23 9.67 -2.68
N TYR A 62 20.68 10.87 -2.91
CA TYR A 62 21.43 12.05 -3.35
C TYR A 62 21.72 13.03 -2.21
N HIS A 63 21.45 12.65 -0.95
CA HIS A 63 21.58 13.53 0.22
C HIS A 63 20.87 14.88 0.05
N GLY A 64 19.73 14.87 -0.62
CA GLY A 64 18.85 16.02 -0.86
C GLY A 64 17.71 16.11 0.14
N LEU A 65 16.69 16.88 -0.23
CA LEU A 65 15.51 17.13 0.60
C LEU A 65 14.25 16.56 -0.07
N CYS A 66 13.34 15.99 0.71
CA CYS A 66 12.00 15.65 0.24
C CYS A 66 10.95 16.23 1.19
N ASN A 67 10.07 17.07 0.66
CA ASN A 67 8.99 17.67 1.45
C ASN A 67 7.75 16.76 1.44
N LEU A 68 6.97 16.81 2.52
CA LEU A 68 5.58 16.34 2.52
C LEU A 68 4.70 17.59 2.42
N ARG A 69 3.95 17.70 1.31
CA ARG A 69 2.99 18.78 1.11
C ARG A 69 1.59 18.20 1.02
N PHE A 70 0.63 18.73 1.75
CA PHE A 70 -0.76 18.48 1.44
C PHE A 70 -1.23 19.47 0.38
N ASP A 71 -1.74 18.95 -0.73
CA ASP A 71 -2.36 19.77 -1.78
C ASP A 71 -3.82 20.03 -1.41
N ASP A 72 -4.00 20.87 -0.39
CA ASP A 72 -5.27 21.17 0.27
C ASP A 72 -5.97 22.38 -0.37
N THR A 73 -6.26 22.31 -1.66
CA THR A 73 -6.87 23.44 -2.41
C THR A 73 -8.38 23.30 -2.58
N ASN A 74 -8.98 22.19 -2.14
CA ASN A 74 -10.37 21.85 -2.30
C ASN A 74 -11.07 21.56 -0.95
N PRO A 75 -11.65 22.60 -0.31
CA PRO A 75 -12.14 22.51 1.07
C PRO A 75 -13.26 21.48 1.32
N GLU A 76 -13.96 20.99 0.29
CA GLU A 76 -15.08 20.04 0.47
C GLU A 76 -14.66 18.60 0.70
N LYS A 77 -13.46 18.21 0.25
CA LYS A 77 -13.05 16.80 0.19
C LYS A 77 -12.00 16.44 1.23
N GLU A 78 -11.49 17.43 1.93
CA GLU A 78 -10.29 17.30 2.76
C GLU A 78 -10.65 17.02 4.22
N SER A 79 -9.82 16.23 4.88
CA SER A 79 -10.03 15.88 6.29
C SER A 79 -8.71 15.83 7.05
N GLU A 80 -8.73 16.31 8.30
CA GLU A 80 -7.62 16.15 9.24
C GLU A 80 -7.28 14.67 9.48
N GLU A 81 -8.29 13.78 9.45
CA GLU A 81 -8.10 12.33 9.57
C GLU A 81 -7.18 11.79 8.46
N TYR A 82 -7.44 12.19 7.20
CA TYR A 82 -6.64 11.74 6.07
C TYR A 82 -5.23 12.32 6.12
N ALA A 83 -5.10 13.60 6.49
CA ALA A 83 -3.78 14.22 6.66
C ALA A 83 -2.95 13.51 7.75
N GLN A 84 -3.56 13.14 8.87
CA GLN A 84 -2.88 12.37 9.91
C GLN A 84 -2.51 10.97 9.44
N SER A 85 -3.43 10.24 8.79
CA SER A 85 -3.15 8.91 8.26
C SER A 85 -2.05 8.91 7.22
N ILE A 86 -2.00 9.92 6.34
CA ILE A 86 -0.97 10.05 5.31
C ILE A 86 0.41 10.23 5.96
N GLN A 87 0.51 11.07 6.99
CA GLN A 87 1.75 11.24 7.75
C GLN A 87 2.19 9.93 8.42
N ASP A 88 1.24 9.21 9.04
CA ASP A 88 1.53 7.94 9.72
C ASP A 88 1.97 6.84 8.74
N ASP A 89 1.37 6.79 7.55
CA ASP A 89 1.74 5.86 6.48
C ASP A 89 3.15 6.17 5.92
N VAL A 90 3.49 7.44 5.71
CA VAL A 90 4.83 7.86 5.27
C VAL A 90 5.89 7.50 6.31
N ARG A 91 5.63 7.78 7.60
CA ARG A 91 6.53 7.39 8.71
C ARG A 91 6.66 5.88 8.82
N TRP A 92 5.55 5.14 8.70
CA TRP A 92 5.55 3.69 8.77
C TRP A 92 6.36 3.06 7.64
N LEU A 93 6.31 3.63 6.43
CA LEU A 93 7.17 3.24 5.31
C LEU A 93 8.67 3.54 5.54
N GLY A 94 9.04 4.18 6.65
CA GLY A 94 10.42 4.45 7.03
C GLY A 94 11.00 5.73 6.41
N PHE A 95 10.14 6.63 5.93
CA PHE A 95 10.57 7.90 5.35
C PHE A 95 10.30 9.06 6.31
N GLN A 96 11.17 10.06 6.22
CA GLN A 96 11.09 11.31 6.98
C GLN A 96 11.11 12.46 5.98
N TRP A 97 10.19 13.40 6.12
CA TRP A 97 10.18 14.64 5.33
C TRP A 97 11.09 15.70 5.95
N ASN A 98 11.49 16.63 5.10
CA ASN A 98 12.32 17.77 5.44
C ASN A 98 11.49 18.88 6.12
N GLY A 99 11.88 19.24 7.34
CA GLY A 99 11.26 20.32 8.11
C GLY A 99 9.81 20.03 8.49
N GLU A 100 9.01 21.10 8.57
CA GLU A 100 7.57 21.01 8.87
C GLU A 100 6.78 20.49 7.67
N VAL A 101 5.62 19.87 7.96
CA VAL A 101 4.62 19.54 6.93
C VAL A 101 4.17 20.84 6.26
N ARG A 102 4.10 20.83 4.93
CA ARG A 102 3.65 21.98 4.15
C ARG A 102 2.22 21.79 3.68
N TRP A 103 1.55 22.91 3.44
CA TRP A 103 0.17 22.93 2.98
C TRP A 103 0.09 23.93 1.83
N ALA A 104 -0.56 23.56 0.74
CA ALA A 104 -0.84 24.48 -0.35
C ALA A 104 -1.61 25.71 0.15
N SER A 105 -2.46 25.53 1.16
CA SER A 105 -3.20 26.61 1.83
C SER A 105 -2.32 27.61 2.58
N ASP A 106 -1.10 27.23 3.01
CA ASP A 106 -0.15 28.18 3.59
C ASP A 106 0.32 29.22 2.54
N TYR A 107 0.12 28.93 1.25
CA TYR A 107 0.49 29.80 0.13
C TYR A 107 -0.68 30.59 -0.48
N PHE A 108 -1.91 30.52 0.06
CA PHE A 108 -3.06 31.20 -0.55
C PHE A 108 -2.88 32.71 -0.72
N ASP A 109 -2.24 33.38 0.23
CA ASP A 109 -1.94 34.82 0.10
C ASP A 109 -0.92 35.08 -1.04
N ALA A 110 0.11 34.24 -1.19
CA ALA A 110 1.08 34.35 -2.29
C ALA A 110 0.45 34.03 -3.65
N LEU A 111 -0.36 32.97 -3.72
CA LEU A 111 -1.13 32.58 -4.91
C LEU A 111 -2.07 33.71 -5.36
N TYR A 112 -2.76 34.36 -4.41
CA TYR A 112 -3.58 35.52 -4.73
C TYR A 112 -2.75 36.69 -5.27
N GLY A 113 -1.58 36.95 -4.67
CA GLY A 113 -0.64 37.97 -5.14
C GLY A 113 -0.16 37.73 -6.58
N PHE A 114 0.21 36.50 -6.92
CA PHE A 114 0.59 36.12 -8.28
C PHE A 114 -0.59 36.21 -9.27
N ALA A 115 -1.82 35.94 -8.82
CA ALA A 115 -2.99 36.07 -9.68
C ALA A 115 -3.26 37.55 -10.02
N VAL A 116 -3.08 38.45 -9.03
CA VAL A 116 -3.10 39.90 -9.24
C VAL A 116 -1.98 40.34 -10.19
N GLU A 117 -0.78 39.78 -10.08
CA GLU A 117 0.32 40.05 -11.03
C GLU A 117 -0.08 39.68 -12.47
N LEU A 118 -0.64 38.49 -12.68
CA LEU A 118 -1.10 38.04 -14.00
C LEU A 118 -2.20 38.96 -14.55
N ILE A 119 -3.15 39.39 -13.72
CA ILE A 119 -4.19 40.36 -14.13
C ILE A 119 -3.55 41.67 -14.59
N ASN A 120 -2.59 42.21 -13.83
CA ASN A 120 -1.89 43.45 -14.16
C ASN A 120 -1.07 43.35 -15.46
N LYS A 121 -0.52 42.17 -15.76
CA LYS A 121 0.15 41.87 -17.04
C LYS A 121 -0.82 41.63 -18.20
N GLY A 122 -2.14 41.62 -17.94
CA GLY A 122 -3.16 41.28 -18.95
C GLY A 122 -3.22 39.80 -19.30
N LEU A 123 -2.57 38.95 -18.49
CA LEU A 123 -2.43 37.49 -18.66
C LEU A 123 -3.47 36.69 -17.87
N ALA A 124 -4.40 37.37 -17.19
CA ALA A 124 -5.56 36.74 -16.57
C ALA A 124 -6.78 37.67 -16.64
N TYR A 125 -7.97 37.09 -16.64
CA TYR A 125 -9.24 37.84 -16.70
C TYR A 125 -10.35 37.10 -15.95
N VAL A 126 -11.33 37.85 -15.44
CA VAL A 126 -12.53 37.30 -14.78
C VAL A 126 -13.57 36.96 -15.83
N ASP A 127 -14.06 35.73 -15.80
CA ASP A 127 -15.06 35.20 -16.72
C ASP A 127 -16.34 34.85 -15.95
N ASP A 128 -17.49 35.27 -16.49
CA ASP A 128 -18.83 34.98 -15.94
C ASP A 128 -19.66 34.04 -16.83
N LEU A 129 -19.02 33.42 -17.83
CA LEU A 129 -19.62 32.31 -18.56
C LEU A 129 -20.00 31.18 -17.59
N THR A 130 -21.18 30.60 -17.78
CA THR A 130 -21.59 29.43 -16.98
C THR A 130 -20.67 28.23 -17.26
N PRO A 131 -20.61 27.22 -16.39
CA PRO A 131 -19.85 25.99 -16.64
C PRO A 131 -20.15 25.33 -17.99
N GLU A 132 -21.42 25.33 -18.41
CA GLU A 132 -21.87 24.79 -19.70
C GLU A 132 -21.35 25.63 -20.86
N GLN A 133 -21.44 26.96 -20.76
CA GLN A 133 -20.90 27.87 -21.77
C GLN A 133 -19.38 27.76 -21.84
N MET A 134 -18.66 27.70 -20.71
CA MET A 134 -17.21 27.50 -20.71
C MET A 134 -16.82 26.21 -21.42
N ARG A 135 -17.59 25.12 -21.24
CA ARG A 135 -17.36 23.85 -21.94
C ARG A 135 -17.58 23.99 -23.44
N GLU A 136 -18.64 24.69 -23.86
CA GLU A 136 -18.90 24.98 -25.28
C GLU A 136 -17.77 25.83 -25.90
N TYR A 137 -17.33 26.88 -25.21
CA TYR A 137 -16.30 27.80 -25.67
C TYR A 137 -14.91 27.16 -25.70
N ARG A 138 -14.66 26.14 -24.88
CA ARG A 138 -13.38 25.40 -24.84
C ARG A 138 -13.11 24.61 -26.12
N GLY A 139 -14.15 24.25 -26.88
CA GLY A 139 -14.03 23.38 -28.06
C GLY A 139 -13.75 21.92 -27.68
N THR A 140 -13.17 21.16 -28.60
CA THR A 140 -12.89 19.72 -28.43
C THR A 140 -11.43 19.40 -28.76
N LEU A 141 -11.04 18.13 -28.69
CA LEU A 141 -9.73 17.65 -29.16
C LEU A 141 -9.53 17.88 -30.67
N THR A 142 -10.61 18.05 -31.44
CA THR A 142 -10.56 18.23 -32.90
C THR A 142 -10.99 19.62 -33.36
N GLN A 143 -11.63 20.41 -32.51
CA GLN A 143 -12.12 21.76 -32.83
C GLN A 143 -11.49 22.78 -31.88
N PRO A 144 -10.94 23.90 -32.40
CA PRO A 144 -10.38 24.95 -31.55
C PRO A 144 -11.48 25.58 -30.69
N GLY A 145 -11.08 26.15 -29.55
CA GLY A 145 -11.96 26.95 -28.73
C GLY A 145 -12.17 28.36 -29.31
N LYS A 146 -13.07 29.12 -28.68
CA LYS A 146 -13.35 30.53 -29.00
C LYS A 146 -13.19 31.40 -27.76
N ASN A 147 -12.72 32.63 -27.96
CA ASN A 147 -12.54 33.58 -26.87
C ASN A 147 -13.86 33.85 -26.14
N SER A 148 -13.82 33.91 -24.82
CA SER A 148 -14.94 34.42 -24.01
C SER A 148 -15.23 35.88 -24.39
N PRO A 149 -16.49 36.34 -24.39
CA PRO A 149 -16.82 37.76 -24.54
C PRO A 149 -16.14 38.65 -23.48
N ASN A 150 -15.76 38.07 -22.34
CA ASN A 150 -15.11 38.77 -21.23
C ASN A 150 -13.59 38.80 -21.34
N ARG A 151 -12.99 38.15 -22.34
CA ARG A 151 -11.54 37.96 -22.45
C ARG A 151 -10.76 39.27 -22.54
N ASP A 152 -11.38 40.30 -23.12
CA ASP A 152 -10.75 41.60 -23.38
C ASP A 152 -11.05 42.65 -22.31
N ARG A 153 -11.62 42.25 -21.15
CA ARG A 153 -11.75 43.13 -19.97
C ARG A 153 -10.40 43.74 -19.60
N GLY A 154 -10.40 45.02 -19.26
CA GLY A 154 -9.19 45.74 -18.83
C GLY A 154 -8.69 45.29 -17.47
N ALA A 155 -7.40 45.47 -17.18
CA ALA A 155 -6.79 45.06 -15.91
C ALA A 155 -7.52 45.64 -14.68
N LYS A 156 -7.96 46.91 -14.75
CA LYS A 156 -8.68 47.58 -13.65
C LYS A 156 -10.02 46.90 -13.33
N GLU A 157 -10.77 46.52 -14.36
CA GLU A 157 -12.06 45.84 -14.21
C GLU A 157 -11.87 44.42 -13.66
N ASN A 158 -10.91 43.67 -14.21
CA ASN A 158 -10.58 42.34 -13.69
C ASN A 158 -10.14 42.37 -12.23
N LEU A 159 -9.34 43.37 -11.83
CA LEU A 159 -8.88 43.52 -10.45
C LEU A 159 -10.03 43.85 -9.49
N ASP A 160 -10.95 44.74 -9.88
CA ASP A 160 -12.17 45.04 -9.13
C ASP A 160 -13.01 43.77 -8.92
N LEU A 161 -13.35 43.08 -10.01
CA LEU A 161 -14.16 41.87 -9.96
C LEU A 161 -13.49 40.77 -9.14
N PHE A 162 -12.19 40.52 -9.33
CA PHE A 162 -11.47 39.49 -8.58
C PHE A 162 -11.38 39.81 -7.08
N THR A 163 -11.25 41.08 -6.72
CA THR A 163 -11.33 41.52 -5.31
C THR A 163 -12.71 41.28 -4.72
N ARG A 164 -13.77 41.59 -5.46
CA ARG A 164 -15.16 41.35 -5.04
C ARG A 164 -15.51 39.87 -4.96
N MET A 165 -14.92 39.03 -5.84
CA MET A 165 -14.96 37.57 -5.72
C MET A 165 -14.34 37.12 -4.39
N ARG A 166 -13.15 37.60 -4.05
CA ARG A 166 -12.49 37.31 -2.75
C ARG A 166 -13.30 37.79 -1.55
N ASN A 167 -14.00 38.91 -1.67
CA ASN A 167 -14.86 39.46 -0.62
C ASN A 167 -16.22 38.74 -0.50
N GLY A 168 -16.50 37.75 -1.35
CA GLY A 168 -17.71 36.94 -1.28
C GLY A 168 -18.98 37.63 -1.82
N GLU A 169 -18.83 38.62 -2.71
CA GLU A 169 -19.97 39.36 -3.26
C GLU A 169 -20.79 38.58 -4.30
N PHE A 170 -20.24 37.49 -4.86
CA PHE A 170 -20.90 36.71 -5.91
C PHE A 170 -21.16 35.27 -5.49
N PRO A 171 -22.29 34.63 -5.89
CA PRO A 171 -22.59 33.26 -5.51
C PRO A 171 -21.58 32.26 -6.12
N ASP A 172 -21.55 31.05 -5.57
CA ASP A 172 -20.67 29.97 -6.04
C ASP A 172 -20.92 29.68 -7.53
N GLY A 173 -19.84 29.54 -8.31
CA GLY A 173 -19.92 29.31 -9.75
C GLY A 173 -20.35 30.52 -10.60
N ALA A 174 -20.63 31.69 -10.00
CA ALA A 174 -21.01 32.89 -10.75
C ALA A 174 -19.88 33.45 -11.60
N MET A 175 -18.65 33.36 -11.12
CA MET A 175 -17.45 33.86 -11.80
C MET A 175 -16.24 32.99 -11.49
N VAL A 176 -15.28 32.99 -12.41
CA VAL A 176 -13.97 32.36 -12.27
C VAL A 176 -12.87 33.31 -12.73
N LEU A 177 -11.66 33.15 -12.22
CA LEU A 177 -10.48 33.77 -12.82
C LEU A 177 -9.85 32.78 -13.79
N ARG A 178 -9.57 33.21 -15.02
CA ARG A 178 -8.93 32.39 -16.05
C ARG A 178 -7.59 33.00 -16.44
N ALA A 179 -6.60 32.14 -16.68
CA ALA A 179 -5.40 32.56 -17.39
C ALA A 179 -5.74 32.89 -18.85
N LYS A 180 -5.06 33.88 -19.43
CA LYS A 180 -5.22 34.32 -20.81
C LYS A 180 -4.05 33.79 -21.64
N ILE A 181 -4.27 32.68 -22.31
CA ILE A 181 -3.24 31.92 -23.03
C ILE A 181 -3.66 31.83 -24.51
N ASP A 182 -4.14 30.68 -24.96
CA ASP A 182 -4.50 30.44 -26.36
C ASP A 182 -5.70 29.49 -26.48
N MET A 183 -6.87 30.03 -26.85
CA MET A 183 -8.08 29.25 -27.05
C MET A 183 -8.01 28.29 -28.26
N ALA A 184 -7.06 28.49 -29.18
CA ALA A 184 -6.85 27.63 -30.35
C ALA A 184 -5.78 26.55 -30.11
N SER A 185 -5.12 26.52 -28.94
CA SER A 185 -4.05 25.58 -28.64
C SER A 185 -4.50 24.12 -28.86
N PRO A 186 -3.64 23.26 -29.45
CA PRO A 186 -3.91 21.83 -29.53
C PRO A 186 -3.95 21.16 -28.16
N ASN A 187 -3.24 21.72 -27.17
CA ASN A 187 -3.32 21.30 -25.77
C ASN A 187 -4.49 22.00 -25.08
N ILE A 188 -5.48 21.24 -24.63
CA ILE A 188 -6.70 21.73 -23.97
C ILE A 188 -6.37 22.48 -22.66
N ASN A 189 -5.31 22.10 -21.95
CA ASN A 189 -4.92 22.74 -20.69
C ASN A 189 -4.42 24.18 -20.91
N MET A 190 -4.04 24.54 -22.13
CA MET A 190 -3.63 25.89 -22.52
C MET A 190 -4.80 26.75 -23.03
N ARG A 191 -6.03 26.23 -23.07
CA ARG A 191 -7.21 26.97 -23.53
C ARG A 191 -7.85 27.76 -22.39
N ASP A 192 -7.19 28.86 -22.05
CA ASP A 192 -7.54 29.78 -20.97
C ASP A 192 -8.01 29.02 -19.70
N PRO A 193 -7.13 28.25 -19.04
CA PRO A 193 -7.52 27.43 -17.90
C PRO A 193 -8.02 28.29 -16.74
N VAL A 194 -8.97 27.74 -15.98
CA VAL A 194 -9.43 28.35 -14.73
C VAL A 194 -8.31 28.24 -13.70
N ILE A 195 -7.97 29.36 -13.04
CA ILE A 195 -6.96 29.43 -12.00
C ILE A 195 -7.54 29.74 -10.62
N TYR A 196 -8.74 30.34 -10.54
CA TYR A 196 -9.53 30.45 -9.31
C TYR A 196 -11.02 30.22 -9.57
N ARG A 197 -11.70 29.63 -8.57
CA ARG A 197 -13.16 29.50 -8.54
C ARG A 197 -13.73 30.02 -7.23
N ILE A 198 -14.97 30.52 -7.26
CA ILE A 198 -15.73 30.85 -6.05
C ILE A 198 -16.30 29.56 -5.46
N LYS A 199 -16.06 29.35 -4.18
CA LYS A 199 -16.61 28.25 -3.39
C LYS A 199 -16.75 28.68 -1.94
N ARG A 200 -17.96 28.70 -1.39
CA ARG A 200 -18.20 28.93 0.04
C ARG A 200 -18.19 27.60 0.76
N ALA A 201 -17.03 27.23 1.27
CA ALA A 201 -16.85 26.05 2.10
C ALA A 201 -15.78 26.35 3.16
N HIS A 202 -15.98 25.79 4.35
CA HIS A 202 -15.03 25.90 5.45
C HIS A 202 -13.78 25.09 5.13
N HIS A 203 -12.61 25.71 5.18
CA HIS A 203 -11.34 25.06 4.92
C HIS A 203 -10.68 24.56 6.20
N ILE A 204 -10.21 23.31 6.23
CA ILE A 204 -9.64 22.66 7.42
C ILE A 204 -8.54 23.48 8.13
N ARG A 205 -7.78 24.28 7.37
CA ARG A 205 -6.71 25.16 7.91
C ARG A 205 -7.01 26.65 7.95
N THR A 206 -7.73 27.18 6.97
CA THR A 206 -7.91 28.64 6.80
C THR A 206 -9.30 29.10 7.22
N GLY A 207 -10.13 28.17 7.71
CA GLY A 207 -11.51 28.42 8.11
C GLY A 207 -12.30 29.07 6.98
N ASP A 208 -12.99 30.15 7.31
CA ASP A 208 -13.80 30.92 6.35
C ASP A 208 -13.09 32.18 5.84
N LYS A 209 -11.75 32.27 5.98
CA LYS A 209 -10.94 33.40 5.49
C LYS A 209 -11.06 33.56 3.96
N TRP A 210 -11.26 32.45 3.25
CA TRP A 210 -11.32 32.41 1.80
C TRP A 210 -12.65 31.84 1.31
N CYS A 211 -13.21 32.49 0.27
CA CYS A 211 -14.35 31.98 -0.50
C CYS A 211 -14.02 31.83 -1.99
N ILE A 212 -12.76 32.08 -2.36
CA ILE A 212 -12.18 31.74 -3.66
C ILE A 212 -11.01 30.80 -3.42
N TYR A 213 -10.92 29.76 -4.22
CA TYR A 213 -9.89 28.73 -4.07
C TYR A 213 -9.13 28.56 -5.39
N PRO A 214 -7.80 28.47 -5.33
CA PRO A 214 -6.98 28.28 -6.52
C PRO A 214 -7.17 26.87 -7.08
N MET A 215 -6.92 26.70 -8.37
CA MET A 215 -6.98 25.39 -9.04
C MET A 215 -5.66 24.65 -8.94
N TYR A 216 -5.69 23.32 -9.12
CA TYR A 216 -4.53 22.43 -9.03
C TYR A 216 -3.32 22.92 -9.85
N ASP A 217 -3.48 23.12 -11.17
CA ASP A 217 -2.37 23.49 -12.06
C ASP A 217 -1.69 24.81 -11.67
N TYR A 218 -2.49 25.76 -11.20
CA TYR A 218 -2.00 27.06 -10.74
C TYR A 218 -1.25 26.94 -9.42
N THR A 219 -1.78 26.13 -8.50
CA THR A 219 -1.22 25.97 -7.15
C THR A 219 0.06 25.15 -7.15
N HIS A 220 0.09 24.06 -7.93
CA HIS A 220 1.11 23.04 -7.85
C HIS A 220 2.51 23.56 -8.24
N CYS A 221 2.60 24.29 -9.36
CA CYS A 221 3.85 24.86 -9.83
C CYS A 221 4.37 25.98 -8.91
N ILE A 222 3.49 26.86 -8.45
CA ILE A 222 3.85 27.96 -7.54
C ILE A 222 4.31 27.39 -6.19
N SER A 223 3.62 26.38 -5.67
CA SER A 223 4.02 25.71 -4.42
C SER A 223 5.40 25.07 -4.55
N ASP A 224 5.67 24.38 -5.66
CA ASP A 224 7.00 23.82 -5.93
C ASP A 224 8.08 24.90 -5.98
N ALA A 225 7.82 26.02 -6.63
CA ALA A 225 8.77 27.12 -6.76
C ALA A 225 9.03 27.85 -5.43
N LEU A 226 7.98 28.08 -4.62
CA LEU A 226 8.10 28.66 -3.28
C LEU A 226 8.89 27.76 -2.32
N GLU A 227 8.81 26.44 -2.51
CA GLU A 227 9.54 25.45 -1.71
C GLU A 227 10.96 25.16 -2.20
N GLY A 228 11.37 25.75 -3.34
CA GLY A 228 12.66 25.48 -3.96
C GLY A 228 12.81 24.04 -4.47
N ILE A 229 11.71 23.43 -4.91
CA ILE A 229 11.73 22.11 -5.56
C ILE A 229 12.60 22.20 -6.82
N THR A 230 13.37 21.15 -7.07
CA THR A 230 14.21 21.04 -8.27
C THR A 230 13.56 20.13 -9.30
N HIS A 231 13.11 18.96 -8.84
CA HIS A 231 12.54 17.89 -9.65
C HIS A 231 11.12 17.60 -9.13
N SER A 232 10.12 18.15 -9.81
CA SER A 232 8.70 17.95 -9.51
C SER A 232 8.23 16.66 -10.18
N ILE A 233 8.14 15.58 -9.40
CA ILE A 233 7.85 14.25 -9.95
C ILE A 233 6.36 13.95 -9.81
N CYS A 234 5.69 13.61 -10.91
CA CYS A 234 4.27 13.25 -10.97
C CYS A 234 4.02 12.09 -11.94
N THR A 235 2.78 11.68 -12.11
CA THR A 235 2.42 10.58 -13.02
C THR A 235 2.08 11.09 -14.43
N LEU A 236 2.08 10.20 -15.43
CA LEU A 236 1.87 10.53 -16.86
C LEU A 236 0.56 11.26 -17.17
N GLU A 237 -0.46 11.13 -16.31
CA GLU A 237 -1.72 11.86 -16.45
C GLU A 237 -1.53 13.39 -16.43
N PHE A 238 -0.40 13.87 -15.90
CA PHE A 238 -0.04 15.29 -15.83
C PHE A 238 0.97 15.73 -16.90
N GLU A 239 1.31 14.87 -17.87
CA GLU A 239 2.26 15.23 -18.94
C GLU A 239 1.73 16.40 -19.80
N ASP A 240 0.45 16.37 -20.18
CA ASP A 240 -0.20 17.46 -20.90
C ASP A 240 -0.43 18.73 -20.03
N HIS A 241 -0.21 18.64 -18.72
CA HIS A 241 -0.28 19.77 -17.80
C HIS A 241 1.06 20.52 -17.69
N ARG A 242 2.19 19.89 -18.05
CA ARG A 242 3.52 20.49 -18.00
C ARG A 242 3.63 21.83 -18.76
N PRO A 243 3.05 22.00 -19.97
CA PRO A 243 3.09 23.31 -20.65
C PRO A 243 2.42 24.43 -19.85
N LEU A 244 1.36 24.12 -19.10
CA LEU A 244 0.71 25.09 -18.22
C LEU A 244 1.53 25.36 -16.95
N TYR A 245 2.15 24.31 -16.39
CA TYR A 245 3.11 24.42 -15.28
C TYR A 245 4.24 25.40 -15.64
N ASP A 246 4.91 25.19 -16.77
CA ASP A 246 5.98 26.06 -17.26
C ASP A 246 5.45 27.48 -17.57
N TRP A 247 4.27 27.60 -18.20
CA TRP A 247 3.67 28.90 -18.53
C TRP A 247 3.41 29.75 -17.29
N VAL A 248 2.90 29.17 -16.20
CA VAL A 248 2.65 29.95 -14.97
C VAL A 248 3.97 30.49 -14.43
N LEU A 249 5.00 29.65 -14.32
CA LEU A 249 6.30 30.03 -13.78
C LEU A 249 7.03 31.06 -14.65
N ASP A 250 6.91 30.97 -15.97
CA ASP A 250 7.50 31.92 -16.92
C ASP A 250 6.83 33.31 -16.86
N ASN A 251 5.59 33.39 -16.37
CA ASN A 251 4.78 34.61 -16.43
C ASN A 251 4.57 35.32 -15.08
N ILE A 252 5.10 34.78 -13.98
CA ILE A 252 5.07 35.41 -12.64
C ILE A 252 6.47 35.76 -12.16
N THR A 253 6.58 36.67 -11.18
CA THR A 253 7.87 37.05 -10.61
C THR A 253 8.24 36.09 -9.49
N ILE A 254 8.86 34.97 -9.84
CA ILE A 254 9.28 33.94 -8.87
C ILE A 254 10.75 33.54 -9.11
N ALA A 255 11.47 33.27 -8.02
CA ALA A 255 12.93 33.06 -8.07
C ALA A 255 13.35 31.67 -8.56
N CYS A 256 12.46 30.69 -8.48
CA CYS A 256 12.75 29.30 -8.81
C CYS A 256 11.85 28.83 -9.95
N HIS A 257 12.41 28.06 -10.88
CA HIS A 257 11.67 27.38 -11.95
C HIS A 257 11.92 25.86 -11.84
N PRO A 258 11.21 25.14 -10.95
CA PRO A 258 11.29 23.68 -10.84
C PRO A 258 10.92 23.00 -12.16
N ARG A 259 11.44 21.81 -12.42
CA ARG A 259 11.10 21.05 -13.63
C ARG A 259 10.24 19.83 -13.32
N GLN A 260 9.16 19.66 -14.09
CA GLN A 260 8.28 18.51 -13.98
C GLN A 260 8.83 17.30 -14.75
N TYR A 261 8.77 16.12 -14.13
CA TYR A 261 9.11 14.84 -14.74
C TYR A 261 8.07 13.78 -14.41
N GLU A 262 7.54 13.13 -15.44
CA GLU A 262 6.42 12.19 -15.30
C GLU A 262 6.87 10.74 -15.40
N PHE A 263 6.30 9.87 -14.58
CA PHE A 263 6.49 8.42 -14.65
C PHE A 263 5.15 7.69 -14.72
N SER A 264 5.15 6.44 -15.19
CA SER A 264 3.92 5.66 -15.27
C SER A 264 3.38 5.28 -13.90
N ARG A 265 2.06 5.37 -13.75
CA ARG A 265 1.34 4.88 -12.57
C ARG A 265 1.55 3.37 -12.41
N LEU A 266 1.45 2.88 -11.17
CA LEU A 266 1.41 1.44 -10.91
C LEU A 266 -0.01 0.92 -11.13
N GLU A 267 -0.15 -0.05 -12.03
CA GLU A 267 -1.30 -0.94 -12.09
C GLU A 267 -0.91 -2.28 -11.48
N LEU A 268 -1.58 -2.67 -10.40
CA LEU A 268 -1.35 -3.96 -9.75
C LEU A 268 -2.55 -4.85 -10.05
N HIS A 269 -2.32 -6.02 -10.62
CA HIS A 269 -3.39 -6.96 -10.92
C HIS A 269 -4.14 -7.41 -9.65
N TYR A 270 -5.41 -7.80 -9.80
CA TYR A 270 -6.31 -8.29 -8.75
C TYR A 270 -6.62 -7.27 -7.67
N THR A 271 -6.43 -5.99 -7.97
CA THR A 271 -6.76 -4.89 -7.07
C THR A 271 -7.25 -3.67 -7.86
N ILE A 272 -7.79 -2.69 -7.15
CA ILE A 272 -8.15 -1.38 -7.67
C ILE A 272 -7.45 -0.29 -6.85
N THR A 273 -7.10 0.83 -7.47
CA THR A 273 -6.49 1.97 -6.76
C THR A 273 -7.31 3.26 -6.90
N SER A 274 -8.41 3.23 -7.64
CA SER A 274 -9.32 4.35 -7.75
C SER A 274 -9.96 4.69 -6.40
N LYS A 275 -9.68 5.88 -5.86
CA LYS A 275 -10.24 6.35 -4.57
C LYS A 275 -11.78 6.25 -4.52
N ARG A 276 -12.47 6.54 -5.63
CA ARG A 276 -13.93 6.42 -5.74
C ARG A 276 -14.41 4.98 -5.54
N LYS A 277 -13.77 4.03 -6.23
CA LYS A 277 -14.13 2.60 -6.14
C LYS A 277 -13.73 2.01 -4.78
N LEU A 278 -12.60 2.43 -4.21
CA LEU A 278 -12.21 2.05 -2.84
C LEU A 278 -13.20 2.58 -1.79
N LEU A 279 -13.65 3.83 -1.91
CA LEU A 279 -14.69 4.39 -1.03
C LEU A 279 -16.00 3.62 -1.16
N GLN A 280 -16.36 3.19 -2.37
CA GLN A 280 -17.54 2.36 -2.61
C GLN A 280 -17.45 1.02 -1.85
N LEU A 281 -16.31 0.31 -1.93
CA LEU A 281 -16.09 -0.94 -1.17
C LEU A 281 -16.29 -0.76 0.34
N VAL A 282 -15.85 0.38 0.89
CA VAL A 282 -15.98 0.70 2.32
C VAL A 282 -17.43 1.05 2.66
N THR A 283 -18.06 1.94 1.87
CA THR A 283 -19.40 2.47 2.14
C THR A 283 -20.47 1.39 2.00
N GLU A 284 -20.32 0.52 1.00
CA GLU A 284 -21.21 -0.62 0.76
C GLU A 284 -20.87 -1.85 1.63
N LYS A 285 -19.85 -1.75 2.50
CA LYS A 285 -19.43 -2.79 3.45
C LYS A 285 -18.99 -4.11 2.81
N HIS A 286 -18.44 -4.07 1.60
CA HIS A 286 -17.73 -5.22 0.99
C HIS A 286 -16.41 -5.52 1.74
N VAL A 287 -15.85 -4.50 2.39
CA VAL A 287 -14.70 -4.58 3.29
C VAL A 287 -15.03 -3.97 4.65
N SER A 288 -14.27 -4.33 5.68
CA SER A 288 -14.48 -3.86 7.05
C SER A 288 -14.13 -2.38 7.28
N GLY A 289 -13.35 -1.77 6.37
CA GLY A 289 -12.95 -0.38 6.42
C GLY A 289 -11.76 -0.10 5.51
N TRP A 290 -11.20 1.10 5.59
CA TRP A 290 -9.99 1.48 4.84
C TRP A 290 -8.76 0.68 5.24
N ASP A 291 -8.68 0.17 6.49
CA ASP A 291 -7.58 -0.66 6.97
C ASP A 291 -7.85 -2.17 6.87
N ASP A 292 -8.88 -2.60 6.14
CA ASP A 292 -9.15 -4.03 5.90
C ASP A 292 -7.91 -4.70 5.24
N PRO A 293 -7.45 -5.86 5.72
CA PRO A 293 -6.25 -6.52 5.17
C PRO A 293 -6.33 -6.98 3.70
N ARG A 294 -7.50 -6.87 3.06
CA ARG A 294 -7.70 -7.10 1.62
C ARG A 294 -7.57 -5.82 0.80
N MET A 295 -7.62 -4.65 1.44
CA MET A 295 -7.52 -3.36 0.77
C MET A 295 -6.07 -3.07 0.38
N PRO A 296 -5.85 -2.43 -0.78
CA PRO A 296 -4.51 -2.03 -1.23
C PRO A 296 -4.01 -0.74 -0.57
N THR A 297 -4.68 -0.28 0.49
CA THR A 297 -4.28 0.87 1.29
C THR A 297 -3.00 0.55 2.06
N ILE A 298 -2.18 1.55 2.35
CA ILE A 298 -0.96 1.34 3.15
C ILE A 298 -1.33 0.83 4.55
N SER A 299 -2.38 1.39 5.16
CA SER A 299 -2.94 0.92 6.42
C SER A 299 -3.47 -0.53 6.35
N GLY A 300 -4.14 -0.91 5.27
CA GLY A 300 -4.61 -2.29 5.03
C GLY A 300 -3.45 -3.28 4.86
N MET A 301 -2.45 -2.92 4.05
CA MET A 301 -1.22 -3.71 3.89
C MET A 301 -0.46 -3.87 5.21
N ARG A 302 -0.36 -2.80 6.01
CA ARG A 302 0.22 -2.88 7.36
C ARG A 302 -0.55 -3.85 8.26
N ARG A 303 -1.88 -3.74 8.32
CA ARG A 303 -2.73 -4.64 9.13
C ARG A 303 -2.71 -6.09 8.63
N ARG A 304 -2.52 -6.29 7.32
CA ARG A 304 -2.27 -7.61 6.70
C ARG A 304 -0.96 -8.23 7.16
N GLY A 305 -0.02 -7.44 7.66
CA GLY A 305 1.29 -7.88 8.14
C GLY A 305 2.42 -7.64 7.13
N TYR A 306 2.17 -6.89 6.05
CA TYR A 306 3.25 -6.48 5.15
C TYR A 306 4.26 -5.64 5.93
N THR A 307 5.52 -5.68 5.53
CA THR A 307 6.58 -4.89 6.14
C THR A 307 6.89 -3.68 5.27
N PRO A 308 7.32 -2.56 5.87
CA PRO A 308 7.73 -1.41 5.09
C PRO A 308 8.97 -1.75 4.24
N GLU A 309 9.86 -2.61 4.71
CA GLU A 309 11.00 -3.16 3.95
C GLU A 309 10.55 -3.90 2.69
N GLY A 310 9.58 -4.81 2.82
CA GLY A 310 9.05 -5.57 1.68
C GLY A 310 8.33 -4.69 0.65
N ILE A 311 7.62 -3.63 1.10
CA ILE A 311 6.99 -2.66 0.19
C ILE A 311 8.03 -1.81 -0.54
N ARG A 312 9.10 -1.36 0.15
CA ARG A 312 10.20 -0.62 -0.49
C ARG A 312 10.94 -1.50 -1.51
N GLU A 313 11.16 -2.77 -1.18
CA GLU A 313 11.76 -3.74 -2.10
C GLU A 313 10.86 -4.00 -3.32
N PHE A 314 9.55 -4.12 -3.13
CA PHE A 314 8.60 -4.17 -4.24
C PHE A 314 8.69 -2.93 -5.14
N ALA A 315 8.68 -1.73 -4.55
CA ALA A 315 8.80 -0.48 -5.31
C ALA A 315 10.12 -0.38 -6.10
N LYS A 316 11.21 -0.94 -5.57
CA LYS A 316 12.50 -1.04 -6.26
C LYS A 316 12.43 -1.98 -7.46
N ARG A 317 11.78 -3.15 -7.32
CA ARG A 317 11.69 -4.18 -8.39
C ARG A 317 10.89 -3.73 -9.59
N ILE A 318 9.76 -3.06 -9.37
CA ILE A 318 8.87 -2.62 -10.45
C ILE A 318 9.46 -1.46 -11.28
N GLY A 319 10.54 -0.84 -10.78
CA GLY A 319 11.26 0.22 -11.47
C GLY A 319 10.43 1.47 -11.73
N VAL A 320 11.05 2.39 -12.49
CA VAL A 320 10.47 3.69 -12.85
C VAL A 320 10.72 3.93 -14.34
N SER A 321 9.64 4.05 -15.11
CA SER A 321 9.67 4.27 -16.56
C SER A 321 8.51 5.18 -16.99
N LYS A 322 8.48 5.56 -18.27
CA LYS A 322 7.33 6.19 -18.94
C LYS A 322 6.42 5.18 -19.66
N SER A 323 6.76 3.89 -19.65
CA SER A 323 5.92 2.83 -20.23
C SER A 323 4.89 2.34 -19.23
N GLU A 324 3.79 1.77 -19.71
CA GLU A 324 2.80 1.10 -18.87
C GLU A 324 3.48 0.14 -17.87
N ASN A 325 3.02 0.17 -16.62
CA ASN A 325 3.61 -0.56 -15.51
C ASN A 325 2.52 -1.38 -14.82
N SER A 326 2.08 -2.41 -15.55
CA SER A 326 1.18 -3.45 -15.05
C SER A 326 1.98 -4.58 -14.42
N VAL A 327 1.65 -4.89 -13.17
CA VAL A 327 2.43 -5.78 -12.31
C VAL A 327 1.52 -6.84 -11.71
N ASP A 328 1.95 -8.09 -11.75
CA ASP A 328 1.24 -9.17 -11.08
C ASP A 328 1.42 -9.11 -9.54
N MET A 329 0.35 -9.41 -8.79
CA MET A 329 0.35 -9.48 -7.32
C MET A 329 1.47 -10.39 -6.78
N ALA A 330 1.85 -11.45 -7.52
CA ALA A 330 2.91 -12.37 -7.13
C ALA A 330 4.28 -11.68 -6.93
N VAL A 331 4.55 -10.58 -7.65
CA VAL A 331 5.79 -9.79 -7.48
C VAL A 331 5.81 -9.11 -6.11
N MET A 332 4.67 -8.53 -5.71
CA MET A 332 4.50 -7.90 -4.41
C MET A 332 4.60 -8.92 -3.29
N GLU A 333 3.84 -10.01 -3.38
CA GLU A 333 3.88 -11.10 -2.41
C GLU A 333 5.28 -11.73 -2.31
N GLY A 334 6.02 -11.80 -3.43
CA GLY A 334 7.41 -12.24 -3.47
C GLY A 334 8.33 -11.36 -2.62
N ALA A 335 8.26 -10.03 -2.79
CA ALA A 335 9.04 -9.10 -1.98
C ALA A 335 8.71 -9.20 -0.49
N ILE A 336 7.44 -9.38 -0.13
CA ILE A 336 7.02 -9.60 1.26
C ILE A 336 7.55 -10.93 1.81
N ARG A 337 7.43 -12.04 1.04
CA ARG A 337 7.93 -13.35 1.45
C ARG A 337 9.43 -13.34 1.72
N GLU A 338 10.19 -12.69 0.85
CA GLU A 338 11.65 -12.59 0.99
C GLU A 338 12.05 -11.79 2.24
N ASP A 339 11.39 -10.67 2.49
CA ASP A 339 11.66 -9.89 3.70
C ASP A 339 11.31 -10.67 4.99
N LEU A 340 10.17 -11.36 5.00
CA LEU A 340 9.73 -12.13 6.17
C LEU A 340 10.60 -13.37 6.42
N GLU A 341 11.11 -14.05 5.39
CA GLU A 341 12.02 -15.20 5.56
C GLU A 341 13.32 -14.80 6.28
N LEU A 342 13.73 -13.53 6.19
CA LEU A 342 14.94 -13.03 6.84
C LEU A 342 14.74 -12.61 8.29
N ARG A 343 13.50 -12.56 8.80
CA ARG A 343 13.19 -11.89 10.07
C ARG A 343 12.18 -12.61 10.95
N ALA A 344 11.23 -13.33 10.35
CA ALA A 344 10.08 -13.85 11.07
C ALA A 344 10.45 -15.10 11.88
N PRO A 345 10.29 -15.09 13.22
CA PRO A 345 10.41 -16.31 14.03
C PRO A 345 9.38 -17.36 13.58
N ARG A 346 9.78 -18.62 13.68
CA ARG A 346 9.01 -19.79 13.26
C ARG A 346 8.35 -20.41 14.48
N VAL A 347 7.05 -20.56 14.39
CA VAL A 347 6.21 -21.19 15.42
C VAL A 347 5.25 -22.16 14.76
N VAL A 348 4.60 -22.98 15.56
CA VAL A 348 3.59 -23.92 15.06
C VAL A 348 2.18 -23.40 15.30
N ALA A 349 1.33 -23.54 14.28
CA ALA A 349 -0.11 -23.41 14.38
C ALA A 349 -0.77 -24.62 13.70
N VAL A 350 -1.94 -25.02 14.19
CA VAL A 350 -2.81 -26.01 13.55
C VAL A 350 -4.12 -25.34 13.21
N ILE A 351 -4.41 -25.22 11.91
CA ILE A 351 -5.59 -24.50 11.40
C ILE A 351 -6.81 -25.44 11.29
N ASN A 352 -6.60 -26.65 10.76
CA ASN A 352 -7.62 -27.67 10.60
C ASN A 352 -7.28 -28.88 11.49
N PRO A 353 -7.70 -28.89 12.76
CA PRO A 353 -7.23 -29.85 13.75
C PRO A 353 -7.68 -31.27 13.47
N LEU A 354 -6.76 -32.22 13.60
CA LEU A 354 -7.07 -33.62 13.82
C LEU A 354 -6.44 -34.05 15.13
N LYS A 355 -7.27 -34.58 16.04
CA LYS A 355 -6.81 -35.09 17.33
C LYS A 355 -5.95 -36.34 17.12
N VAL A 356 -4.83 -36.41 17.83
CA VAL A 356 -3.98 -37.59 17.89
C VAL A 356 -3.75 -37.99 19.33
N THR A 357 -3.98 -39.26 19.64
CA THR A 357 -3.67 -39.86 20.95
C THR A 357 -2.45 -40.76 20.81
N ILE A 358 -1.38 -40.43 21.54
CA ILE A 358 -0.16 -41.24 21.61
C ILE A 358 -0.36 -42.36 22.64
N THR A 359 -0.41 -43.61 22.17
CA THR A 359 -0.75 -44.79 22.99
C THR A 359 0.38 -45.18 23.94
N ASN A 360 1.63 -44.87 23.60
CA ASN A 360 2.84 -45.15 24.39
C ASN A 360 3.59 -43.86 24.80
N ALA A 361 2.87 -42.83 25.24
CA ALA A 361 3.41 -41.51 25.56
C ALA A 361 4.29 -41.44 26.81
N GLU A 362 4.30 -42.49 27.65
CA GLU A 362 5.08 -42.54 28.88
C GLU A 362 6.57 -42.37 28.58
N GLY A 363 7.24 -41.46 29.31
CA GLY A 363 8.65 -41.13 29.09
C GLY A 363 8.93 -40.14 27.94
N ALA A 364 7.92 -39.70 27.19
CA ALA A 364 8.09 -38.70 26.14
C ALA A 364 8.48 -37.32 26.72
N GLN A 365 9.34 -36.58 26.01
CA GLN A 365 9.94 -35.35 26.49
C GLN A 365 9.69 -34.18 25.54
N ALA A 366 9.60 -32.97 26.11
CA ALA A 366 9.66 -31.73 25.35
C ALA A 366 11.09 -31.50 24.82
N ARG A 367 11.23 -30.64 23.81
CA ARG A 367 12.54 -30.31 23.23
C ARG A 367 12.63 -28.84 22.88
N GLU A 368 13.81 -28.24 23.02
CA GLU A 368 14.08 -26.93 22.45
C GLU A 368 14.27 -26.98 20.93
N ALA A 369 13.75 -25.96 20.24
CA ALA A 369 13.99 -25.68 18.84
C ALA A 369 14.32 -24.19 18.67
N ASP A 370 15.16 -23.87 17.69
CA ASP A 370 15.44 -22.48 17.34
C ASP A 370 14.17 -21.83 16.76
N PHE A 371 13.89 -20.58 17.12
CA PHE A 371 12.85 -19.81 16.43
C PHE A 371 13.20 -19.64 14.95
N HIS A 372 14.47 -19.62 14.59
CA HIS A 372 14.87 -19.50 13.19
C HIS A 372 16.21 -20.23 12.96
N PRO A 373 16.31 -21.11 11.95
CA PRO A 373 17.52 -21.92 11.73
C PRO A 373 18.73 -21.08 11.33
N ASN A 374 18.51 -19.91 10.73
CA ASN A 374 19.56 -19.03 10.23
C ASN A 374 19.73 -17.75 11.07
N MET A 375 18.95 -17.57 12.15
CA MET A 375 18.98 -16.34 12.98
C MET A 375 19.02 -16.73 14.47
N PRO A 376 20.18 -17.18 14.99
CA PRO A 376 20.31 -17.65 16.37
C PRO A 376 20.00 -16.58 17.42
N GLU A 377 20.08 -15.29 17.08
CA GLU A 377 19.74 -14.16 17.93
C GLU A 377 18.25 -14.08 18.28
N LEU A 378 17.37 -14.72 17.49
CA LEU A 378 15.95 -14.86 17.83
C LEU A 378 15.73 -15.88 18.96
N GLY A 379 16.77 -16.62 19.34
CA GLY A 379 16.75 -17.57 20.44
C GLY A 379 15.99 -18.85 20.13
N LYS A 380 15.56 -19.52 21.20
CA LYS A 380 14.91 -20.83 21.16
C LYS A 380 13.55 -20.80 21.82
N ARG A 381 12.73 -21.78 21.45
CA ARG A 381 11.43 -22.07 22.04
C ARG A 381 11.37 -23.52 22.49
N LEU A 382 10.61 -23.76 23.55
CA LEU A 382 10.26 -25.11 23.97
C LEU A 382 9.15 -25.65 23.07
N VAL A 383 9.31 -26.86 22.56
CA VAL A 383 8.29 -27.64 21.85
C VAL A 383 7.73 -28.66 22.83
N PRO A 384 6.56 -28.41 23.44
CA PRO A 384 5.97 -29.34 24.39
C PRO A 384 5.48 -30.61 23.68
N PHE A 385 5.59 -31.74 24.37
CA PHE A 385 5.04 -33.01 23.93
C PHE A 385 4.12 -33.56 25.01
N GLY A 386 3.00 -34.15 24.60
CA GLY A 386 2.03 -34.74 25.52
C GLY A 386 1.33 -35.94 24.90
N LYS A 387 0.50 -36.61 25.71
CA LYS A 387 -0.29 -37.76 25.27
C LYS A 387 -1.27 -37.41 24.14
N GLU A 388 -1.84 -36.21 24.19
CA GLU A 388 -2.77 -35.72 23.18
C GLU A 388 -2.10 -34.61 22.37
N LEU A 389 -2.17 -34.73 21.04
CA LEU A 389 -1.63 -33.78 20.09
C LEU A 389 -2.71 -33.32 19.10
N PHE A 390 -2.46 -32.18 18.47
CA PHE A 390 -3.14 -31.73 17.26
C PHE A 390 -2.16 -31.75 16.09
N ILE A 391 -2.62 -32.25 14.94
CA ILE A 391 -1.96 -32.10 13.63
C ILE A 391 -2.96 -31.48 12.64
N GLU A 392 -2.51 -31.07 11.46
CA GLU A 392 -3.45 -30.73 10.38
C GLU A 392 -4.16 -32.00 9.90
N ALA A 393 -5.48 -31.92 9.71
CA ALA A 393 -6.24 -33.00 9.11
C ALA A 393 -5.72 -33.33 7.69
N ASP A 394 -5.26 -32.32 6.96
CA ASP A 394 -4.66 -32.43 5.62
C ASP A 394 -3.27 -33.10 5.61
N ASP A 395 -2.77 -33.51 6.78
CA ASP A 395 -1.56 -34.32 6.92
C ASP A 395 -1.83 -35.81 7.11
N PHE A 396 -3.10 -36.23 7.13
CA PHE A 396 -3.50 -37.63 7.13
C PHE A 396 -4.41 -37.96 5.95
N ALA A 397 -4.18 -39.12 5.33
CA ALA A 397 -5.08 -39.65 4.32
C ALA A 397 -5.15 -41.19 4.43
N GLU A 398 -6.37 -41.74 4.42
CA GLU A 398 -6.57 -43.19 4.30
C GLU A 398 -6.23 -43.67 2.89
N VAL A 399 -6.64 -42.89 1.88
CA VAL A 399 -6.32 -43.11 0.47
C VAL A 399 -5.42 -41.98 0.00
N PRO A 400 -4.08 -42.14 0.11
CA PRO A 400 -3.14 -41.07 -0.22
C PRO A 400 -3.11 -40.82 -1.73
N PRO A 401 -3.12 -39.54 -2.18
CA PRO A 401 -2.91 -39.22 -3.59
C PRO A 401 -1.47 -39.55 -4.04
N PRO A 402 -1.21 -39.62 -5.36
CA PRO A 402 0.14 -39.80 -5.88
C PRO A 402 1.15 -38.78 -5.31
N GLY A 403 2.33 -39.26 -4.91
CA GLY A 403 3.38 -38.39 -4.35
C GLY A 403 3.16 -37.97 -2.89
N TRP A 404 2.19 -38.55 -2.18
CA TRP A 404 1.96 -38.30 -0.75
C TRP A 404 3.20 -38.61 0.11
N LYS A 405 3.55 -37.66 0.97
CA LYS A 405 4.70 -37.75 1.90
C LYS A 405 4.30 -37.61 3.37
N ARG A 406 2.99 -37.49 3.66
CA ARG A 406 2.49 -37.30 5.03
C ARG A 406 1.93 -38.62 5.57
N LEU A 407 1.17 -38.56 6.66
CA LEU A 407 0.74 -39.73 7.41
C LEU A 407 -0.34 -40.52 6.66
N VAL A 408 -0.29 -41.84 6.81
CA VAL A 408 -1.28 -42.80 6.32
C VAL A 408 -1.49 -43.87 7.40
N LEU A 409 -2.59 -44.60 7.35
CA LEU A 409 -2.82 -45.71 8.28
C LEU A 409 -1.72 -46.78 8.14
N GLY A 410 -1.14 -47.19 9.27
CA GLY A 410 0.03 -48.09 9.35
C GLY A 410 1.37 -47.44 9.01
N GLY A 411 1.38 -46.21 8.51
CA GLY A 411 2.59 -45.49 8.09
C GLY A 411 3.23 -44.65 9.19
N GLU A 412 4.48 -44.26 8.97
CA GLU A 412 5.27 -43.40 9.88
C GLU A 412 5.47 -41.99 9.33
N ILE A 413 5.54 -41.02 10.23
CA ILE A 413 5.85 -39.61 9.94
C ILE A 413 6.75 -39.02 11.02
N ARG A 414 7.62 -38.06 10.66
CA ARG A 414 8.37 -37.30 11.66
C ARG A 414 7.54 -36.11 12.13
N LEU A 415 7.39 -35.98 13.45
CA LEU A 415 6.88 -34.78 14.06
C LEU A 415 8.00 -33.74 14.13
N ARG A 416 7.73 -32.52 13.65
CA ARG A 416 8.73 -31.44 13.54
C ARG A 416 9.37 -31.18 14.91
N HIS A 417 10.70 -31.20 14.97
CA HIS A 417 11.49 -31.09 16.20
C HIS A 417 11.25 -32.20 17.25
N SER A 418 10.52 -33.27 16.95
CA SER A 418 10.14 -34.31 17.91
C SER A 418 10.40 -35.73 17.34
N TYR A 419 9.69 -36.72 17.88
CA TYR A 419 9.76 -38.15 17.57
C TYR A 419 9.24 -38.49 16.16
N VAL A 420 9.54 -39.71 15.71
CA VAL A 420 8.83 -40.42 14.64
C VAL A 420 7.58 -41.07 15.24
N MET A 421 6.45 -40.86 14.59
CA MET A 421 5.13 -41.34 14.99
C MET A 421 4.56 -42.27 13.92
N ARG A 422 3.92 -43.37 14.33
CA ARG A 422 3.19 -44.30 13.45
C ARG A 422 1.69 -44.22 13.72
N CYS A 423 0.87 -44.18 12.67
CA CYS A 423 -0.58 -44.25 12.81
C CYS A 423 -1.04 -45.71 12.92
N ASP A 424 -1.55 -46.12 14.08
CA ASP A 424 -1.97 -47.51 14.31
C ASP A 424 -3.47 -47.69 14.05
N GLU A 425 -4.29 -46.69 14.37
CA GLU A 425 -5.75 -46.74 14.23
C GLU A 425 -6.30 -45.36 13.81
N ALA A 426 -7.30 -45.35 12.93
CA ALA A 426 -8.08 -44.17 12.58
C ALA A 426 -9.51 -44.32 13.11
N VAL A 427 -9.88 -43.50 14.09
CA VAL A 427 -11.20 -43.49 14.71
C VAL A 427 -12.12 -42.58 13.90
N LYS A 428 -13.29 -43.11 13.54
CA LYS A 428 -14.29 -42.42 12.71
C LYS A 428 -15.56 -42.13 13.49
N ASP A 429 -16.25 -41.06 13.13
CA ASP A 429 -17.60 -40.80 13.58
C ASP A 429 -18.65 -41.63 12.80
N SER A 430 -19.93 -41.42 13.11
CA SER A 430 -21.05 -42.09 12.45
C SER A 430 -21.21 -41.76 10.97
N THR A 431 -20.56 -40.70 10.48
CA THR A 431 -20.56 -40.30 9.06
C THR A 431 -19.37 -40.90 8.29
N GLY A 432 -18.45 -41.57 8.98
CA GLY A 432 -17.22 -42.11 8.40
C GLY A 432 -16.08 -41.08 8.33
N LYS A 433 -16.25 -39.88 8.88
CA LYS A 433 -15.18 -38.88 8.96
C LYS A 433 -14.21 -39.27 10.07
N VAL A 434 -12.90 -39.19 9.79
CA VAL A 434 -11.85 -39.43 10.79
C VAL A 434 -11.82 -38.26 11.78
N ILE A 435 -11.99 -38.59 13.06
CA ILE A 435 -12.07 -37.61 14.16
C ILE A 435 -10.88 -37.71 15.13
N GLU A 436 -10.23 -38.86 15.19
CA GLU A 436 -9.04 -39.09 16.02
C GLU A 436 -8.14 -40.14 15.37
N LEU A 437 -6.82 -39.96 15.50
CA LEU A 437 -5.83 -41.00 15.22
C LEU A 437 -5.25 -41.51 16.52
N ARG A 438 -5.09 -42.82 16.64
CA ARG A 438 -4.28 -43.42 17.71
C ARG A 438 -2.95 -43.85 17.11
N CYS A 439 -1.89 -43.30 17.68
CA CYS A 439 -0.56 -43.42 17.15
C CYS A 439 0.40 -43.90 18.24
N SER A 440 1.50 -44.52 17.83
CA SER A 440 2.64 -44.83 18.69
C SER A 440 3.86 -44.01 18.26
N ILE A 441 4.77 -43.77 19.20
CA ILE A 441 6.06 -43.11 18.92
C ILE A 441 7.23 -44.08 19.10
N ASP A 442 8.30 -43.82 18.36
CA ASP A 442 9.60 -44.43 18.58
C ASP A 442 10.45 -43.53 19.50
N HIS A 443 10.60 -43.94 20.76
CA HIS A 443 11.31 -43.18 21.80
C HIS A 443 12.78 -42.91 21.46
N ASP A 444 13.39 -43.73 20.60
CA ASP A 444 14.78 -43.55 20.15
C ASP A 444 14.91 -42.54 19.01
N THR A 445 13.89 -41.75 18.68
CA THR A 445 13.94 -40.84 17.52
C THR A 445 13.85 -39.35 17.86
N LEU A 446 13.91 -39.00 19.15
CA LEU A 446 13.99 -37.60 19.57
C LEU A 446 15.32 -37.01 19.10
N GLY A 447 15.25 -36.08 18.15
CA GLY A 447 16.42 -35.38 17.62
C GLY A 447 17.36 -36.19 16.73
N LYS A 448 17.11 -37.50 16.53
CA LYS A 448 17.88 -38.37 15.62
C LYS A 448 16.97 -39.17 14.69
N ASN A 449 17.49 -39.57 13.53
CA ASN A 449 16.75 -40.40 12.57
C ASN A 449 16.63 -41.84 13.08
N PRO A 450 15.55 -42.57 12.71
CA PRO A 450 15.42 -43.98 13.05
C PRO A 450 16.48 -44.82 12.33
N GLU A 451 16.99 -45.84 13.00
CA GLU A 451 17.97 -46.76 12.44
C GLU A 451 17.26 -47.82 11.58
N GLY A 452 17.85 -48.18 10.44
CA GLY A 452 17.36 -49.25 9.56
C GLY A 452 16.10 -48.94 8.74
N ARG A 453 15.48 -47.76 8.86
CA ARG A 453 14.29 -47.37 8.06
C ARG A 453 14.27 -45.89 7.71
N LYS A 454 13.56 -45.53 6.62
CA LYS A 454 13.41 -44.14 6.14
C LYS A 454 12.00 -43.63 6.34
N VAL A 455 11.87 -42.43 6.90
CA VAL A 455 10.60 -41.73 7.07
C VAL A 455 10.44 -40.68 5.97
N LYS A 456 9.30 -40.69 5.27
CA LYS A 456 9.12 -39.97 3.99
C LYS A 456 8.88 -38.46 4.13
N GLY A 457 8.47 -37.98 5.31
CA GLY A 457 8.12 -36.58 5.49
C GLY A 457 8.16 -36.11 6.94
N VAL A 458 7.89 -34.81 7.09
CA VAL A 458 7.84 -34.11 8.37
C VAL A 458 6.56 -33.27 8.41
N ILE A 459 5.82 -33.34 9.51
CA ILE A 459 4.62 -32.53 9.75
C ILE A 459 4.78 -31.73 11.04
N HIS A 460 4.13 -30.57 11.12
CA HIS A 460 4.06 -29.82 12.37
C HIS A 460 2.97 -30.38 13.27
N PHE A 461 3.06 -30.10 14.58
CA PHE A 461 2.09 -30.55 15.57
C PHE A 461 2.08 -29.62 16.78
N LEU A 462 1.00 -29.67 17.56
CA LEU A 462 0.91 -29.03 18.86
C LEU A 462 0.55 -30.06 19.93
N SER A 463 1.09 -29.93 21.13
CA SER A 463 0.56 -30.66 22.29
C SER A 463 -0.76 -30.03 22.71
N ALA A 464 -1.84 -30.81 22.75
CA ALA A 464 -3.20 -30.29 22.98
C ALA A 464 -3.33 -29.56 24.33
N GLY A 465 -2.66 -30.06 25.38
CA GLY A 465 -2.68 -29.44 26.71
C GLY A 465 -1.89 -28.14 26.83
N HIS A 466 -1.07 -27.79 25.83
CA HIS A 466 -0.25 -26.58 25.82
C HIS A 466 -0.65 -25.61 24.70
N ALA A 467 -1.53 -26.05 23.80
CA ALA A 467 -1.93 -25.28 22.64
C ALA A 467 -2.94 -24.19 23.04
N LEU A 468 -2.77 -22.99 22.50
CA LEU A 468 -3.66 -21.87 22.77
C LEU A 468 -4.69 -21.74 21.64
N PRO A 469 -5.99 -21.57 21.96
CA PRO A 469 -7.00 -21.32 20.93
C PRO A 469 -6.77 -19.95 20.28
N ALA A 470 -6.89 -19.87 18.96
CA ALA A 470 -6.73 -18.62 18.23
C ALA A 470 -7.74 -18.50 17.07
N GLU A 471 -8.19 -17.27 16.84
CA GLU A 471 -8.90 -16.90 15.61
C GLU A 471 -7.86 -16.65 14.52
N ILE A 472 -7.93 -17.40 13.42
CA ILE A 472 -6.99 -17.29 12.30
C ILE A 472 -7.77 -16.81 11.07
N ARG A 473 -7.32 -15.72 10.46
CA ARG A 473 -7.93 -15.10 9.29
C ARG A 473 -7.10 -15.37 8.06
N LEU A 474 -7.64 -16.21 7.19
CA LEU A 474 -7.02 -16.61 5.94
C LEU A 474 -7.50 -15.67 4.83
N TYR A 475 -6.68 -14.68 4.53
CA TYR A 475 -6.95 -13.77 3.43
C TYR A 475 -6.45 -14.32 2.09
N ASP A 476 -7.13 -13.92 1.04
CA ASP A 476 -6.79 -14.14 -0.37
C ASP A 476 -7.00 -12.84 -1.17
N ARG A 477 -6.76 -12.88 -2.49
CA ARG A 477 -6.97 -11.74 -3.40
C ARG A 477 -8.44 -11.28 -3.32
N LEU A 478 -8.65 -9.96 -3.29
CA LEU A 478 -10.00 -9.38 -3.18
C LEU A 478 -10.84 -9.59 -4.43
N PHE A 479 -10.20 -9.65 -5.60
CA PHE A 479 -10.85 -9.87 -6.89
C PHE A 479 -10.38 -11.18 -7.54
N THR A 480 -11.26 -11.77 -8.35
CA THR A 480 -11.01 -13.03 -9.07
C THR A 480 -10.33 -12.85 -10.43
N VAL A 481 -10.31 -11.63 -10.96
CA VAL A 481 -9.73 -11.30 -12.28
C VAL A 481 -8.56 -10.31 -12.15
N PRO A 482 -7.58 -10.32 -13.08
CA PRO A 482 -6.43 -9.42 -13.04
C PRO A 482 -6.81 -7.94 -13.10
N GLU A 483 -7.76 -7.58 -13.96
CA GLU A 483 -8.19 -6.19 -14.18
C GLU A 483 -9.68 -6.08 -13.84
N PRO A 484 -10.05 -6.00 -12.55
CA PRO A 484 -11.46 -6.00 -12.12
C PRO A 484 -12.24 -4.78 -12.61
N ASP A 485 -11.56 -3.78 -13.14
CA ASP A 485 -12.11 -2.46 -13.40
C ASP A 485 -11.80 -1.96 -14.82
N GLY A 486 -11.32 -2.88 -15.68
CA GLY A 486 -11.00 -2.65 -17.09
C GLY A 486 -12.21 -2.65 -18.04
N ASP A 487 -13.28 -3.40 -17.72
CA ASP A 487 -14.56 -3.31 -18.43
C ASP A 487 -15.43 -2.20 -17.79
N LYS A 488 -15.81 -1.19 -18.58
CA LYS A 488 -16.60 -0.05 -18.11
C LYS A 488 -18.10 -0.34 -18.05
N GLU A 489 -18.57 -1.38 -18.73
CA GLU A 489 -19.98 -1.78 -18.77
C GLU A 489 -20.35 -2.73 -17.62
N VAL A 490 -19.35 -3.35 -16.99
CA VAL A 490 -19.52 -4.28 -15.87
C VAL A 490 -19.11 -3.63 -14.56
N ASP A 491 -19.95 -3.77 -13.53
CA ASP A 491 -19.59 -3.32 -12.19
C ASP A 491 -18.46 -4.21 -11.62
N PHE A 492 -17.36 -3.58 -11.22
CA PHE A 492 -16.18 -4.25 -10.66
C PHE A 492 -16.50 -5.09 -9.41
N CYS A 493 -17.56 -4.75 -8.68
CA CYS A 493 -18.04 -5.54 -7.54
C CYS A 493 -18.47 -6.97 -7.93
N THR A 494 -18.81 -7.22 -9.20
CA THR A 494 -19.14 -8.58 -9.69
C THR A 494 -17.96 -9.54 -9.67
N TYR A 495 -16.73 -9.01 -9.66
CA TYR A 495 -15.50 -9.80 -9.61
C TYR A 495 -14.95 -9.98 -8.20
N LEU A 496 -15.68 -9.59 -7.15
CA LEU A 496 -15.27 -9.83 -5.77
C LEU A 496 -15.11 -11.33 -5.51
N ASN A 497 -13.99 -11.69 -4.90
CA ASN A 497 -13.70 -13.07 -4.51
C ASN A 497 -14.45 -13.40 -3.21
N PRO A 498 -15.46 -14.31 -3.24
CA PRO A 498 -16.19 -14.71 -2.04
C PRO A 498 -15.31 -15.45 -1.03
N ALA A 499 -14.17 -16.01 -1.47
CA ALA A 499 -13.18 -16.66 -0.62
C ALA A 499 -12.04 -15.71 -0.18
N SER A 500 -12.15 -14.39 -0.43
CA SER A 500 -11.12 -13.40 -0.07
C SER A 500 -10.80 -13.34 1.44
N LEU A 501 -11.70 -13.83 2.28
CA LEU A 501 -11.50 -14.01 3.72
C LEU A 501 -12.20 -15.29 4.19
N THR A 502 -11.44 -16.19 4.79
CA THR A 502 -11.96 -17.30 5.59
C THR A 502 -11.48 -17.16 7.04
N VAL A 503 -12.42 -17.11 7.99
CA VAL A 503 -12.10 -17.07 9.43
C VAL A 503 -12.26 -18.46 9.99
N VAL A 504 -11.25 -18.95 10.69
CA VAL A 504 -11.21 -20.29 11.28
C VAL A 504 -10.74 -20.24 12.72
N GLN A 505 -11.28 -21.12 13.56
CA GLN A 505 -10.78 -21.35 14.89
C GLN A 505 -9.70 -22.42 14.84
N GLY A 506 -8.48 -22.05 15.19
CA GLY A 506 -7.32 -22.95 15.23
C GLY A 506 -6.63 -22.96 16.58
N TRP A 507 -5.44 -23.55 16.60
CA TRP A 507 -4.57 -23.62 17.76
C TRP A 507 -3.17 -23.13 17.41
N VAL A 508 -2.51 -22.46 18.35
CA VAL A 508 -1.14 -21.96 18.20
C VAL A 508 -0.27 -22.39 19.38
N GLU A 509 1.03 -22.44 19.14
CA GLU A 509 2.04 -22.68 20.17
C GLU A 509 2.02 -21.62 21.27
N SER A 510 2.20 -22.01 22.54
CA SER A 510 2.11 -21.09 23.68
C SER A 510 3.15 -19.95 23.68
N ALA A 511 4.24 -20.11 22.93
CA ALA A 511 5.31 -19.11 22.79
C ALA A 511 4.82 -17.74 22.25
N VAL A 512 3.62 -17.68 21.67
CA VAL A 512 3.04 -16.44 21.14
C VAL A 512 2.04 -15.74 22.08
N HIS A 513 1.83 -16.26 23.30
CA HIS A 513 0.81 -15.77 24.24
C HIS A 513 0.89 -14.26 24.48
N ASP A 514 2.09 -13.75 24.74
CA ASP A 514 2.35 -12.35 25.09
C ASP A 514 2.85 -11.53 23.89
N ALA A 515 2.69 -12.05 22.67
CA ALA A 515 3.13 -11.35 21.46
C ALA A 515 2.41 -9.99 21.35
N ALA A 516 3.15 -8.91 21.10
CA ALA A 516 2.54 -7.61 20.84
C ALA A 516 1.71 -7.66 19.53
N PRO A 517 0.71 -6.79 19.34
CA PRO A 517 0.06 -6.61 18.04
C PRO A 517 1.09 -6.28 16.95
N GLU A 518 0.81 -6.70 15.71
CA GLU A 518 1.71 -6.57 14.56
C GLU A 518 3.03 -7.40 14.65
N THR A 519 3.16 -8.29 15.64
CA THR A 519 4.27 -9.26 15.66
C THR A 519 4.07 -10.30 14.56
N ARG A 520 5.13 -10.57 13.80
CA ARG A 520 5.09 -11.43 12.62
C ARG A 520 5.76 -12.77 12.90
N TYR A 521 5.16 -13.82 12.37
CA TYR A 521 5.62 -15.20 12.51
C TYR A 521 5.53 -15.92 11.18
N GLN A 522 6.42 -16.89 10.97
CA GLN A 522 6.15 -17.97 10.03
C GLN A 522 5.46 -19.09 10.80
N PHE A 523 4.21 -19.39 10.44
CA PHE A 523 3.57 -20.63 10.86
C PHE A 523 4.11 -21.74 9.97
N GLU A 524 4.87 -22.66 10.55
CA GLU A 524 5.61 -23.67 9.79
C GLU A 524 4.67 -24.42 8.83
N ARG A 525 5.10 -24.54 7.57
CA ARG A 525 4.36 -25.18 6.46
C ARG A 525 3.07 -24.49 6.00
N LEU A 526 2.60 -23.46 6.68
CA LEU A 526 1.34 -22.77 6.37
C LEU A 526 1.56 -21.45 5.64
N GLY A 527 2.40 -20.57 6.18
CA GLY A 527 2.59 -19.23 5.65
C GLY A 527 3.16 -18.28 6.67
N TYR A 528 3.15 -16.99 6.32
CA TYR A 528 3.47 -15.92 7.25
C TYR A 528 2.18 -15.30 7.79
N PHE A 529 2.21 -15.00 9.07
CA PHE A 529 1.08 -14.47 9.82
C PHE A 529 1.54 -13.32 10.69
N CYS A 530 0.64 -12.38 10.99
CA CYS A 530 0.87 -11.38 12.02
C CYS A 530 -0.25 -11.38 13.05
N THR A 531 0.05 -11.01 14.28
CA THR A 531 -0.98 -10.67 15.28
C THR A 531 -1.77 -9.46 14.79
N ASP A 532 -3.11 -9.55 14.73
CA ASP A 532 -3.94 -8.46 14.19
C ASP A 532 -3.77 -7.17 15.01
N ARG A 533 -3.62 -6.04 14.33
CA ARG A 533 -3.35 -4.75 14.97
C ARG A 533 -4.46 -4.27 15.92
N ARG A 534 -5.71 -4.68 15.69
CA ARG A 534 -6.90 -4.15 16.39
C ARG A 534 -7.49 -5.17 17.36
N ASP A 535 -7.57 -6.42 16.93
CA ASP A 535 -8.34 -7.46 17.61
C ASP A 535 -7.49 -8.40 18.46
N HIS A 536 -6.16 -8.37 18.31
CA HIS A 536 -5.24 -9.15 19.12
C HIS A 536 -5.01 -8.48 20.49
N GLN A 537 -5.05 -9.29 21.55
CA GLN A 537 -4.80 -8.86 22.92
C GLN A 537 -3.70 -9.73 23.53
N PRO A 538 -2.50 -9.17 23.79
CA PRO A 538 -1.42 -9.91 24.45
C PRO A 538 -1.88 -10.48 25.78
N GLY A 539 -1.60 -11.75 26.02
CA GLY A 539 -2.03 -12.49 27.20
C GLY A 539 -3.52 -12.82 27.28
N GLY A 540 -4.27 -12.58 26.19
CA GLY A 540 -5.71 -12.75 26.12
C GLY A 540 -6.16 -13.32 24.77
N LYS A 541 -7.01 -12.57 24.05
CA LYS A 541 -7.54 -13.01 22.75
C LYS A 541 -6.44 -13.03 21.69
N LEU A 542 -6.16 -14.21 21.14
CA LEU A 542 -5.22 -14.38 20.04
C LEU A 542 -5.95 -14.31 18.68
N VAL A 543 -5.60 -13.30 17.88
CA VAL A 543 -6.08 -13.13 16.50
C VAL A 543 -4.88 -13.01 15.56
N PHE A 544 -4.87 -13.81 14.48
CA PHE A 544 -3.80 -13.81 13.49
C PHE A 544 -4.34 -13.59 12.07
N ASN A 545 -3.68 -12.70 11.32
CA ASN A 545 -3.94 -12.48 9.90
C ASN A 545 -2.88 -13.21 9.08
N ARG A 546 -3.29 -14.04 8.10
CA ARG A 546 -2.34 -14.58 7.12
C ARG A 546 -1.85 -13.47 6.21
N THR A 547 -0.60 -13.10 6.36
CA THR A 547 0.06 -12.10 5.53
C THR A 547 0.21 -12.60 4.10
N VAL A 548 0.89 -13.74 3.92
CA VAL A 548 1.13 -14.36 2.61
C VAL A 548 1.40 -15.86 2.79
N THR A 549 1.04 -16.68 1.82
CA THR A 549 1.38 -18.11 1.79
C THR A 549 2.88 -18.33 1.60
N LEU A 550 3.40 -19.52 1.91
CA LEU A 550 4.83 -19.82 1.73
C LEU A 550 5.28 -19.82 0.26
N ARG A 551 4.35 -20.07 -0.65
CA ARG A 551 4.56 -20.13 -2.11
C ARG A 551 3.31 -19.61 -2.80
N ASP A 552 3.48 -19.13 -4.03
CA ASP A 552 2.39 -18.72 -4.88
C ASP A 552 1.47 -19.91 -5.19
N SER A 553 0.18 -19.77 -4.87
CA SER A 553 -0.88 -20.75 -5.14
C SER A 553 -1.66 -20.44 -6.43
N TRP A 554 -1.70 -19.18 -6.85
CA TRP A 554 -2.48 -18.73 -8.01
C TRP A 554 -1.82 -19.12 -9.33
N ALA A 555 -0.49 -19.18 -9.38
CA ALA A 555 0.25 -19.68 -10.55
C ALA A 555 -0.07 -21.14 -10.93
N LYS A 556 -0.64 -21.94 -10.00
CA LYS A 556 -1.05 -23.33 -10.25
C LYS A 556 -2.50 -23.48 -10.69
N GLU A 557 -3.36 -22.50 -10.43
CA GLU A 557 -4.77 -22.56 -10.83
C GLU A 557 -4.98 -22.07 -12.27
N GLN A 558 -4.00 -21.35 -12.82
CA GLN A 558 -4.00 -20.87 -14.21
C GLN A 558 -3.29 -21.79 -15.21
N ALA A 559 -2.63 -22.85 -14.72
CA ALA A 559 -1.91 -23.84 -15.50
C ALA A 559 -2.67 -25.17 -15.48
#